data_AF-A0A425XYK4-F1
#
_entry.id   AF-A0A425XYK4-F1
#
_cell.length_a   1.000
_cell.length_b   1.000
_cell.length_c   1.000
_cell.angle_alpha   90.00
_cell.angle_beta   90.00
_cell.angle_gamma   90.00
#
_symmetry.space_group_name_H-M   'P 1'
#
loop_
_entity.id
_entity.type
_entity.pdbx_description
1 polymer ?
#
loop_
_entity_poly.entity_id
_entity_poly.type
_entity_poly.pdbx_seq_one_letter_code
_entity_poly.pdbx_strand_id
1 'polypeptide(L)' 'MMLLFISGPEIFVVILVVVMLFGAKKIPELAQGLGKGMKEFKKATEDIKREIKDESDIVNNLKDFKDDLSKKL' A
#
# COMPACT_ATOMS: atom_id res chain seq x y z
N MET A 1 -12.22 -35.39 -1.05
CA MET A 1 -12.53 -34.13 -1.77
C MET A 1 -13.78 -33.48 -1.14
N MET A 2 -13.68 -33.06 0.13
CA MET A 2 -14.81 -32.54 0.92
C MET A 2 -14.54 -31.13 1.50
N LEU A 3 -13.36 -30.57 1.21
CA LEU A 3 -12.90 -29.27 1.77
C LEU A 3 -13.23 -28.07 0.87
N LEU A 4 -13.74 -28.29 -0.34
CA LEU A 4 -14.02 -27.20 -1.30
C LEU A 4 -15.42 -26.59 -1.15
N PHE A 5 -16.28 -27.17 -0.31
CA PHE A 5 -17.61 -26.63 -0.01
C PHE A 5 -17.61 -26.05 1.40
N ILE A 6 -16.75 -25.07 1.67
CA ILE A 6 -16.94 -24.26 2.88
C ILE A 6 -18.18 -23.38 2.64
N SER A 7 -19.29 -23.87 3.14
CA SER A 7 -20.58 -23.22 3.14
C SER A 7 -20.58 -22.08 4.17
N GLY A 8 -21.50 -21.12 4.01
CA GLY A 8 -21.62 -19.96 4.92
C GLY A 8 -21.64 -20.31 6.42
N PRO A 9 -22.28 -21.41 6.87
CA PRO A 9 -22.28 -21.83 8.27
C PRO A 9 -20.88 -22.15 8.83
N GLU A 10 -20.00 -22.78 8.07
CA GLU A 10 -18.66 -23.16 8.55
C GLU A 10 -17.78 -21.93 8.74
N ILE A 11 -17.87 -20.97 7.82
CA ILE A 11 -17.21 -19.66 7.97
C ILE A 11 -17.72 -18.95 9.23
N PHE A 12 -19.02 -19.00 9.51
CA PHE A 12 -19.59 -18.38 10.71
C PHE A 12 -19.02 -18.99 12.01
N VAL A 13 -18.88 -20.32 12.08
CA VAL A 13 -18.28 -21.00 13.23
C VAL A 13 -16.82 -20.61 13.42
N VAL A 14 -16.05 -20.54 12.34
CA VAL A 14 -14.64 -20.11 12.39
C VAL A 14 -14.53 -18.67 12.91
N ILE A 15 -15.34 -17.75 12.37
CA ILE A 15 -15.37 -16.35 12.84
C ILE A 15 -15.74 -16.31 14.34
N LEU A 16 -16.69 -17.12 14.78
CA LEU A 16 -17.12 -17.16 16.18
C LEU A 16 -15.99 -17.63 17.11
N VAL A 17 -15.22 -18.65 16.71
CA VAL A 17 -14.03 -19.10 17.46
C VAL A 17 -12.96 -18.01 17.52
N VAL A 18 -12.66 -17.35 16.38
CA VAL A 18 -11.70 -16.23 16.34
C VAL A 18 -12.15 -15.10 17.26
N VAL A 19 -13.44 -14.76 17.26
CA VAL A 19 -14.01 -13.74 18.15
C VAL A 19 -13.96 -14.15 19.62
N MET A 20 -14.09 -15.43 19.96
CA MET A 20 -13.90 -15.89 21.35
C MET A 20 -12.44 -15.81 21.80
N LEU A 21 -11.49 -16.15 20.94
CA LEU A 21 -10.06 -16.12 21.26
C LEU A 21 -9.51 -14.71 21.38
N PHE A 22 -9.86 -13.83 20.42
CA PHE A 22 -9.32 -12.48 20.35
C PHE A 22 -10.28 -11.43 20.94
N GLY A 23 -11.56 -11.72 21.08
CA GLY A 23 -12.58 -10.77 21.47
C GLY A 23 -13.13 -9.96 20.29
N ALA A 24 -14.45 -9.72 20.28
CA ALA A 24 -15.13 -8.99 19.20
C ALA A 24 -14.59 -7.57 18.98
N LYS A 25 -13.99 -6.96 20.01
CA LYS A 25 -13.41 -5.61 19.94
C LYS A 25 -12.01 -5.58 19.31
N LYS A 26 -11.26 -6.69 19.32
CA LYS A 26 -9.88 -6.70 18.80
C LYS A 26 -9.82 -6.68 17.28
N ILE A 27 -10.77 -7.31 16.60
CA ILE A 27 -10.82 -7.29 15.12
C ILE A 27 -10.95 -5.86 14.55
N PRO A 28 -11.93 -5.03 14.97
CA PRO A 28 -12.03 -3.67 14.47
C PRO A 28 -10.86 -2.78 14.92
N GLU A 29 -10.32 -3.00 16.12
CA GLU A 29 -9.13 -2.28 16.63
C GLU A 29 -7.89 -2.56 15.76
N LEU A 30 -7.64 -3.83 15.41
CA LEU A 30 -6.57 -4.24 14.50
C LEU A 30 -6.79 -3.69 13.09
N ALA A 31 -8.01 -3.76 12.56
CA ALA A 31 -8.35 -3.21 11.25
C ALA A 31 -8.12 -1.69 11.18
N GLN A 32 -8.49 -0.95 12.23
CA GLN A 32 -8.23 0.48 12.34
C GLN A 32 -6.73 0.79 12.45
N GLY A 33 -5.98 0.01 13.22
CA GLY A 33 -4.53 0.14 13.33
C GLY A 33 -3.82 -0.10 12.00
N LEU A 34 -4.15 -1.21 11.32
CA LEU A 34 -3.63 -1.55 10.00
C LEU A 34 -4.03 -0.51 8.95
N GLY A 35 -5.28 -0.02 8.96
CA GLY A 35 -5.75 0.99 8.03
C GLY A 35 -5.01 2.32 8.19
N LYS A 36 -4.76 2.76 9.43
CA LYS A 36 -3.91 3.94 9.69
C LYS A 36 -2.47 3.70 9.23
N GLY A 37 -1.89 2.55 9.56
CA GLY A 37 -0.53 2.20 9.14
C GLY A 37 -0.37 2.17 7.61
N MET A 38 -1.30 1.55 6.89
CA MET A 38 -1.30 1.54 5.42
C MET A 38 -1.44 2.94 4.84
N LYS A 39 -2.26 3.81 5.44
CA LYS A 39 -2.43 5.19 5.00
C LYS A 39 -1.14 5.99 5.14
N GLU A 40 -0.49 5.92 6.30
CA GLU A 40 0.79 6.62 6.53
C GLU A 40 1.90 6.05 5.64
N PHE A 41 1.96 4.73 5.47
CA PHE A 41 2.92 4.08 4.56
C PHE A 41 2.72 4.53 3.11
N LYS A 42 1.47 4.58 2.64
CA LYS A 42 1.13 5.07 1.30
C LYS A 42 1.54 6.52 1.12
N LYS A 43 1.26 7.38 2.11
CA LYS A 43 1.62 8.80 2.07
C LYS A 43 3.14 8.99 1.98
N ALA A 44 3.91 8.32 2.85
CA ALA A 44 5.37 8.36 2.80
C ALA A 44 5.92 7.89 1.44
N THR A 45 5.33 6.83 0.86
CA THR A 45 5.72 6.33 -0.46
C THR A 45 5.39 7.33 -1.58
N GLU A 46 4.25 8.02 -1.50
CA GLU A 46 3.86 9.07 -2.46
C GLU A 46 4.76 10.30 -2.38
N ASP A 47 5.15 10.71 -1.17
CA ASP A 47 6.08 11.83 -0.96
C ASP A 47 7.46 11.50 -1.55
N ILE A 48 8.01 10.31 -1.28
CA ILE A 48 9.27 9.83 -1.90
C ILE A 48 9.15 9.80 -3.43
N LYS A 49 8.02 9.32 -3.96
CA LYS A 49 7.79 9.25 -5.40
C LYS A 49 7.76 10.65 -6.04
N ARG A 50 7.23 11.65 -5.34
CA ARG A 50 7.23 13.05 -5.81
C ARG A 50 8.64 13.64 -5.81
N GLU A 51 9.40 13.47 -4.73
CA GLU A 51 10.78 13.95 -4.66
C GLU A 51 11.66 13.36 -5.78
N ILE A 52 11.58 12.04 -6.00
CA ILE A 52 12.32 11.38 -7.08
C ILE A 52 11.85 11.87 -8.46
N LYS A 53 10.55 12.08 -8.63
CA LYS A 53 9.99 12.58 -9.90
C LYS A 53 10.48 14.00 -10.19
N ASP A 54 10.43 14.90 -9.21
CA ASP A 54 10.88 16.28 -9.38
C ASP A 54 12.39 16.34 -9.66
N GLU A 55 13.20 15.50 -9.02
CA GLU A 55 14.64 15.39 -9.32
C GLU A 55 14.89 14.83 -10.73
N SER A 56 14.12 13.82 -11.15
CA SER A 56 14.21 13.27 -12.50
C SER A 56 13.78 14.25 -13.60
N ASP A 57 12.78 15.10 -13.33
CA ASP A 57 12.34 16.15 -14.25
C ASP A 57 13.45 17.22 -14.39
N ILE A 58 14.18 17.57 -13.32
CA ILE A 58 15.33 18.49 -13.40
C ILE A 58 16.50 17.86 -14.20
N VAL A 59 16.83 16.60 -13.94
CA VAL A 59 17.90 15.88 -14.66
C VAL A 59 17.58 15.74 -16.15
N ASN A 60 16.33 15.47 -16.51
CA ASN A 60 15.90 15.39 -17.92
C ASN A 60 16.04 16.75 -18.62
N ASN A 61 15.57 17.84 -18.01
CA ASN A 61 15.71 19.18 -18.57
C ASN A 61 17.18 19.63 -18.72
N LEU A 62 18.06 19.25 -17.78
CA LEU A 62 19.51 19.50 -17.88
C LEU A 62 20.15 18.73 -19.04
N LYS A 63 19.70 17.49 -19.28
CA LYS A 63 20.19 16.64 -20.35
C LYS A 63 19.80 17.20 -21.72
N ASP A 64 18.55 17.62 -21.88
CA ASP A 64 18.05 18.23 -23.11
C ASP A 64 18.79 19.55 -23.42
N PHE A 65 19.02 20.38 -22.40
CA PHE A 65 19.81 21.62 -22.56
C PHE A 65 21.26 21.33 -22.96
N LYS A 66 21.91 20.33 -22.35
CA LYS A 66 23.28 19.94 -22.70
C LYS A 66 23.37 19.44 -24.15
N ASP A 67 22.38 18.68 -24.60
CA ASP A 67 22.31 18.16 -25.96
C ASP A 67 22.11 19.28 -27.00
N ASP A 68 21.31 20.31 -26.67
CA ASP A 68 21.13 21.51 -27.50
C ASP A 68 22.40 22.35 -27.62
N LEU A 69 23.16 22.48 -26.53
CA LEU A 69 24.45 23.17 -26.53
C LEU A 69 25.49 22.39 -27.36
N SER A 70 25.51 21.06 -27.24
CA SER A 70 26.41 20.21 -28.01
C SER A 70 26.08 20.17 -29.51
N LYS A 71 24.84 20.49 -29.91
CA LYS A 71 24.44 20.59 -31.33
C LYS A 71 24.73 21.97 -31.95
N LYS A 72 24.88 23.01 -31.12
CA LYS A 72 25.12 24.39 -31.58
C LYS A 72 26.59 24.79 -31.63
N LEU A 73 27.47 24.03 -30.96
CA LEU A 73 28.93 24.08 -31.08
C LEU A 73 29.41 23.14 -32.18
#